data_AF-A0ABD2W8H2-F1
#
_entry.id   AF-A0ABD2W8H2-F1
#
_cell.length_a   1.000
_cell.length_b   1.000
_cell.length_c   1.000
_cell.angle_alpha   90.00
_cell.angle_beta   90.00
_cell.angle_gamma   90.00
#
_symmetry.space_group_name_H-M   'P 1'
#
loop_
_entity.id
_entity.type
_entity.pdbx_description
1 polymer ?
#
loop_
_entity_poly.entity_id
_entity_poly.type
_entity_poly.pdbx_seq_one_letter_code
_entity_poly.pdbx_strand_id
1 'polypeptide(L)'
;MATAKVYQPDQELETRVKKATERISENLHIVANEPSLAFYRLQEHVRKALPPMVEKRVEVLALRQQLQGRCYDVEYAVTAIKNMEGATKSFENTMELLKNAIFYKQQIKYEEQRRKKAEGGNRDSMYKRLSAHIPTLPEDLTDVVRETASRVESMMSHARHSNAENPKTN
;
A
#
# COMPACT_ATOMS: atom_id res chain seq x y z
N MET A 1 -73.40 26.49 97.83
CA MET A 1 -72.58 27.44 97.04
C MET A 1 -71.36 26.68 96.52
N ALA A 2 -71.28 26.45 95.21
CA ALA A 2 -70.13 25.77 94.60
C ALA A 2 -69.07 26.82 94.23
N THR A 3 -67.91 26.73 94.86
CA THR A 3 -66.74 27.58 94.56
C THR A 3 -66.16 27.18 93.20
N ALA A 4 -66.22 28.08 92.22
CA ALA A 4 -65.57 27.89 90.93
C ALA A 4 -64.05 27.73 91.14
N LYS A 5 -63.48 26.62 90.65
CA LYS A 5 -62.02 26.45 90.60
C LYS A 5 -61.47 27.50 89.63
N VAL A 6 -60.81 28.51 90.18
CA VAL A 6 -60.00 29.46 89.39
C VAL A 6 -58.89 28.67 88.72
N TYR A 7 -58.84 28.69 87.39
CA TYR A 7 -57.77 28.07 86.61
C TYR A 7 -56.45 28.76 86.98
N GLN A 8 -55.55 28.04 87.66
CA GLN A 8 -54.17 28.47 87.78
C GLN A 8 -53.41 27.95 86.57
N PRO A 9 -52.79 28.84 85.76
CA PRO A 9 -52.02 28.42 84.61
C PRO A 9 -50.82 27.59 85.07
N ASP A 10 -50.73 26.36 84.57
CA ASP A 10 -49.60 25.49 84.78
C ASP A 10 -48.43 26.01 83.94
N GLN A 11 -47.52 26.72 84.61
CA GLN A 11 -46.37 27.37 83.99
C GLN A 11 -45.39 26.36 83.37
N GLU A 12 -45.34 25.13 83.87
CA GLU A 12 -44.55 24.06 83.29
C GLU A 12 -45.17 23.58 81.98
N LEU A 13 -46.49 23.38 81.96
CA LEU A 13 -47.23 23.02 80.76
C LEU A 13 -47.07 24.08 79.66
N GLU A 14 -47.26 25.36 79.99
CA GLU A 14 -47.07 26.48 79.06
C GLU A 14 -45.67 26.50 78.45
N THR A 15 -44.64 26.27 79.27
CA THR A 15 -43.25 26.22 78.80
C THR A 15 -43.01 25.04 77.85
N ARG A 16 -43.59 23.87 78.15
CA ARG A 16 -43.49 22.67 77.31
C ARG A 16 -44.24 22.86 75.99
N VAL A 17 -45.45 23.42 76.02
CA VAL A 17 -46.27 23.72 74.83
C VAL A 17 -45.56 24.73 73.93
N LYS A 18 -44.97 25.77 74.52
CA LYS A 18 -44.19 26.76 73.76
C LYS A 18 -43.00 26.12 73.04
N LYS A 19 -42.19 25.33 73.76
CA LYS A 19 -41.06 24.59 73.16
C LYS A 19 -41.48 23.61 72.08
N ALA A 20 -42.60 22.91 72.28
CA ALA A 20 -43.12 21.98 71.27
C ALA A 20 -43.58 22.73 70.01
N THR A 21 -44.28 23.85 70.17
CA THR A 21 -44.75 24.69 69.07
C THR A 21 -43.58 25.30 68.27
N GLU A 22 -42.55 25.81 68.96
CA GLU A 22 -41.33 26.33 68.32
C GLU A 22 -40.64 25.25 67.48
N ARG A 23 -40.49 24.03 68.03
CA ARG A 23 -39.91 22.89 67.30
C ARG A 23 -40.74 22.48 66.10
N ILE A 24 -42.07 22.46 66.21
CA ILE A 24 -42.96 22.12 65.09
C ILE A 24 -42.83 23.17 63.99
N SER A 25 -42.80 24.46 64.36
CA SER A 25 -42.64 25.57 63.42
C SER A 25 -41.30 25.53 62.68
N GLU A 26 -40.20 25.24 63.38
CA GLU A 26 -38.87 25.11 62.77
C GLU A 26 -38.80 23.92 61.82
N ASN A 27 -39.28 22.74 62.26
CA ASN A 27 -39.31 21.54 61.40
C ASN A 27 -40.20 21.75 60.17
N LEU A 28 -41.31 22.49 60.30
CA LEU A 28 -42.17 22.81 59.18
C LEU A 28 -41.43 23.70 58.16
N HIS A 29 -40.66 24.68 58.60
CA HIS A 29 -39.84 25.50 57.70
C HIS A 29 -38.74 24.70 57.00
N ILE A 30 -38.06 23.81 57.72
CA ILE A 30 -37.04 22.92 57.15
C ILE A 30 -37.70 22.05 56.08
N VAL A 31 -38.80 21.37 56.39
CA VAL A 31 -39.47 20.45 55.47
C VAL A 31 -40.08 21.17 54.25
N ALA A 32 -40.62 22.37 54.43
CA ALA A 32 -41.26 23.11 53.33
C ALA A 32 -40.26 23.76 52.37
N ASN A 33 -39.12 24.24 52.88
CA ASN A 33 -38.22 25.11 52.12
C ASN A 33 -36.90 24.45 51.71
N GLU A 34 -36.27 23.66 52.60
CA GLU A 34 -34.94 23.10 52.33
C GLU A 34 -34.95 22.06 51.19
N PRO A 35 -35.94 21.15 51.09
CA PRO A 35 -36.05 20.24 49.94
C PRO A 35 -36.19 20.99 48.61
N SER A 36 -37.04 22.03 48.58
CA SER A 36 -37.26 22.84 47.37
C SER A 36 -35.98 23.54 46.91
N LEU A 37 -35.22 24.11 47.86
CA LEU A 37 -33.94 24.75 47.56
C LEU A 37 -32.88 23.74 47.13
N ALA A 38 -32.84 22.56 47.75
CA ALA A 38 -31.95 21.47 47.35
C ALA A 38 -32.24 20.98 45.92
N PHE A 39 -33.51 20.78 45.56
CA PHE A 39 -33.90 20.39 44.21
C PHE A 39 -33.59 21.48 43.17
N TYR A 40 -33.78 22.76 43.51
CA TYR A 40 -33.39 23.86 42.62
C TYR A 40 -31.88 23.88 42.35
N ARG A 41 -31.05 23.69 43.40
CA ARG A 41 -29.59 23.61 43.25
C ARG A 41 -29.17 22.42 42.39
N LEU A 42 -29.82 21.26 42.57
CA LEU A 42 -29.57 20.07 41.76
C LEU A 42 -29.95 20.32 40.30
N GLN A 43 -31.12 20.91 40.04
CA GLN A 43 -31.58 21.24 38.70
C GLN A 43 -30.61 22.19 37.99
N GLU A 44 -30.18 23.25 38.66
CA GLU A 44 -29.19 24.20 38.12
C GLU A 44 -27.85 23.53 37.82
N HIS A 45 -27.37 22.64 38.71
CA HIS A 45 -26.15 21.88 38.48
C HIS A 45 -26.28 20.99 37.24
N VAL A 46 -27.35 20.21 37.12
CA VAL A 46 -27.61 19.37 35.95
C VAL A 46 -27.69 20.23 34.68
N ARG A 47 -28.41 21.35 34.71
CA ARG A 47 -28.54 22.27 33.57
C ARG A 47 -27.20 22.84 33.12
N LYS A 48 -26.27 23.11 34.05
CA LYS A 48 -24.94 23.65 33.76
C LYS A 48 -23.92 22.58 33.34
N ALA A 49 -23.94 21.41 34.00
CA ALA A 49 -22.93 20.37 33.82
C ALA A 49 -23.24 19.45 32.64
N LEU A 50 -24.52 19.21 32.31
CA LEU A 50 -24.91 18.25 31.29
C LEU A 50 -24.55 18.69 29.86
N PRO A 51 -24.80 19.94 29.41
CA PRO A 51 -24.48 20.35 28.04
C PRO A 51 -23.00 20.14 27.64
N PRO A 52 -21.99 20.63 28.38
CA PRO A 52 -20.60 20.42 28.01
C PRO A 52 -20.19 18.94 28.09
N MET A 53 -20.81 18.15 28.98
CA MET A 53 -20.57 16.71 29.06
C MET A 53 -21.08 15.97 27.81
N VAL A 54 -22.23 16.37 27.27
CA VAL A 54 -22.78 15.81 26.03
C VAL A 54 -21.92 16.20 24.82
N GLU A 55 -21.47 17.45 24.73
CA GLU A 55 -20.56 17.91 23.68
C GLU A 55 -19.25 17.09 23.68
N LYS A 56 -18.64 16.93 24.85
CA LYS A 56 -17.43 16.11 25.01
C LYS A 56 -17.66 14.64 24.63
N ARG A 57 -18.83 14.09 24.94
CA ARG A 57 -19.20 12.73 24.53
C ARG A 57 -19.26 12.61 23.00
N VAL A 58 -19.85 13.58 22.31
CA VAL A 58 -19.91 13.59 20.84
C VAL A 58 -18.51 13.69 20.24
N GLU A 59 -17.65 14.55 20.78
CA GLU A 59 -16.26 14.70 20.37
C GLU A 59 -15.48 13.38 20.50
N VAL A 60 -15.60 12.70 21.65
CA VAL A 60 -14.96 11.40 21.90
C VAL A 60 -15.46 10.34 20.92
N LEU A 61 -16.76 10.32 20.60
CA LEU A 61 -17.31 9.37 19.63
C LEU A 61 -16.76 9.62 18.22
N ALA A 62 -16.62 10.88 17.81
CA ALA A 62 -16.03 11.24 16.53
C ALA A 62 -14.55 10.81 16.46
N LEU A 63 -13.78 11.08 17.51
CA LEU A 63 -12.38 10.65 17.63
C LEU A 63 -12.24 9.13 17.58
N ARG A 64 -13.12 8.41 18.27
CA ARG A 64 -13.16 6.94 18.25
C ARG A 64 -13.38 6.43 16.82
N GLN A 65 -14.33 7.00 16.09
CA GLN A 65 -14.61 6.59 14.70
C GLN A 65 -13.40 6.82 13.80
N GLN A 66 -12.73 7.97 13.94
CA GLN A 66 -11.51 8.25 13.17
C GLN A 66 -10.38 7.28 13.52
N LEU A 67 -10.15 7.03 14.81
CA LEU A 67 -9.14 6.08 15.27
C LEU A 67 -9.40 4.68 14.70
N GLN A 68 -10.65 4.22 14.71
CA GLN A 68 -11.03 2.94 14.15
C GLN A 68 -10.74 2.87 12.64
N GLY A 69 -11.04 3.93 11.89
CA GLY A 69 -10.67 4.04 10.47
C GLY A 69 -9.17 3.90 10.25
N ARG A 70 -8.35 4.59 11.07
CA ARG A 70 -6.89 4.48 11.00
C ARG A 70 -6.37 3.09 11.34
N CYS A 71 -6.99 2.40 12.30
CA CYS A 71 -6.63 1.01 12.59
C CYS A 71 -6.85 0.11 11.37
N TYR A 72 -7.97 0.28 10.65
CA TYR A 72 -8.22 -0.48 9.42
C TYR A 72 -7.20 -0.17 8.32
N ASP A 73 -6.83 1.10 8.13
CA ASP A 73 -5.79 1.48 7.16
C ASP A 73 -4.45 0.80 7.48
N VAL A 74 -4.07 0.76 8.77
CA VAL A 74 -2.84 0.11 9.23
C VAL A 74 -2.89 -1.41 9.03
N GLU A 75 -3.99 -2.06 9.41
CA GLU A 75 -4.18 -3.50 9.20
C GLU A 75 -4.13 -3.87 7.71
N TYR A 76 -4.72 -3.03 6.85
CA TYR A 76 -4.66 -3.19 5.41
C TYR A 76 -3.23 -3.05 4.89
N ALA A 77 -2.50 -2.02 5.29
CA ALA A 77 -1.10 -1.82 4.90
C ALA A 77 -0.20 -2.98 5.33
N VAL A 78 -0.35 -3.47 6.57
CA VAL A 78 0.39 -4.63 7.07
C VAL A 78 0.08 -5.88 6.24
N THR A 79 -1.19 -6.10 5.89
CA THR A 79 -1.60 -7.23 5.06
C THR A 79 -1.00 -7.14 3.66
N ALA A 80 -0.99 -5.95 3.05
CA ALA A 80 -0.36 -5.72 1.76
C ALA A 80 1.14 -6.03 1.78
N ILE A 81 1.87 -5.58 2.81
CA ILE A 81 3.30 -5.87 2.96
C ILE A 81 3.56 -7.37 3.09
N LYS A 82 2.77 -8.08 3.91
CA LYS A 82 2.88 -9.54 4.05
C LYS A 82 2.65 -10.27 2.72
N ASN A 83 1.67 -9.82 1.93
CA ASN A 83 1.41 -10.39 0.62
C ASN A 83 2.56 -10.11 -0.36
N MET A 84 3.18 -8.93 -0.28
CA MET A 84 4.38 -8.61 -1.07
C MET A 84 5.56 -9.51 -0.71
N GLU A 85 5.78 -9.77 0.59
CA GLU A 85 6.81 -10.69 1.05
C GLU A 85 6.61 -12.10 0.47
N GLY A 86 5.36 -12.59 0.41
CA GLY A 86 5.02 -13.85 -0.24
C GLY A 86 5.29 -13.88 -1.76
N ALA A 87 5.23 -12.73 -2.43
CA ALA A 87 5.51 -12.61 -3.86
C ALA A 87 7.01 -12.63 -4.20
N THR A 88 7.90 -12.45 -3.21
CA THR A 88 9.37 -12.43 -3.37
C THR A 88 9.88 -13.63 -4.17
N LYS A 89 9.41 -14.85 -3.85
CA LYS A 89 9.83 -16.08 -4.53
C LYS A 89 9.47 -16.08 -6.03
N SER A 90 8.32 -15.53 -6.39
CA SER A 90 7.92 -15.39 -7.80
C SER A 90 8.81 -14.41 -8.54
N PHE A 91 9.22 -13.32 -7.90
CA PHE A 91 10.16 -12.36 -8.47
C PHE A 91 11.56 -12.96 -8.62
N GLU A 92 12.05 -13.72 -7.63
CA GLU A 92 13.32 -14.43 -7.71
C GLU A 92 13.35 -15.45 -8.86
N ASN A 93 12.30 -16.27 -9.00
CA ASN A 93 12.17 -17.22 -10.11
C ASN A 93 12.16 -16.49 -11.47
N THR A 94 11.43 -15.37 -11.56
CA THR A 94 11.39 -14.56 -12.79
C THR A 94 12.78 -14.00 -13.13
N MET A 95 13.51 -13.53 -12.13
CA MET A 95 14.87 -13.01 -12.28
C MET A 95 15.83 -14.11 -12.76
N GLU A 96 15.73 -15.32 -12.22
CA GLU A 96 16.54 -16.46 -12.63
C GLU A 96 16.27 -16.87 -14.08
N LEU A 97 15.00 -16.96 -14.47
CA LEU A 97 14.61 -17.25 -15.86
C LEU A 97 15.15 -16.19 -16.83
N LEU A 98 15.12 -14.91 -16.45
CA LEU A 98 15.67 -13.82 -17.26
C LEU A 98 17.20 -13.94 -17.42
N LYS A 99 17.92 -14.25 -16.33
CA LYS A 99 19.37 -14.50 -16.40
C LYS A 99 19.68 -15.67 -17.33
N ASN A 100 18.93 -16.77 -17.23
CA ASN A 100 19.08 -17.94 -18.09
C ASN A 100 18.80 -17.61 -19.56
N ALA A 101 17.73 -16.85 -19.85
CA ALA A 101 17.41 -16.41 -21.20
C ALA A 101 18.51 -15.54 -21.81
N ILE A 102 19.09 -14.62 -21.03
CA ILE A 102 20.23 -13.79 -21.46
C ILE A 102 21.46 -14.67 -21.75
N PHE A 103 21.76 -15.62 -20.87
CA PHE A 103 22.87 -16.55 -21.04
C PHE A 103 22.73 -17.36 -22.33
N TYR A 104 21.56 -17.99 -22.56
CA TYR A 104 21.32 -18.76 -23.77
C TYR A 104 21.37 -17.90 -25.03
N LYS A 105 20.86 -16.67 -24.99
CA LYS A 105 20.99 -15.72 -26.10
C LYS A 105 22.46 -15.43 -26.44
N GLN A 106 23.33 -15.29 -25.43
CA GLN A 106 24.76 -15.09 -25.65
C GLN A 106 25.43 -16.34 -26.21
N GLN A 107 25.09 -17.52 -25.69
CA GLN A 107 25.61 -18.80 -26.16
C GLN A 107 25.25 -19.06 -27.63
N ILE A 108 23.99 -18.81 -28.02
CA ILE A 108 23.53 -18.93 -29.41
C ILE A 108 24.31 -17.97 -30.30
N LYS A 109 24.42 -16.69 -29.92
CA LYS A 109 25.20 -15.70 -30.69
C LYS A 109 26.66 -16.12 -30.87
N TYR A 110 27.27 -16.67 -29.83
CA TYR A 110 28.65 -17.17 -29.89
C TYR A 110 28.79 -18.33 -30.88
N GLU A 111 27.92 -19.33 -30.80
CA GLU A 111 27.92 -20.47 -31.74
C GLU A 111 27.62 -20.03 -33.17
N GLU A 112 26.68 -19.11 -33.39
CA GLU A 112 26.39 -18.53 -34.71
C GLU A 112 27.62 -17.82 -35.31
N GLN A 113 28.33 -17.02 -34.52
CA GLN A 113 29.57 -16.36 -34.97
C GLN A 113 30.67 -17.38 -35.29
N ARG A 114 30.79 -18.43 -34.48
CA ARG A 114 31.75 -19.52 -34.71
C ARG A 114 31.42 -20.29 -35.98
N ARG A 115 30.13 -20.59 -36.22
CA ARG A 115 29.66 -21.25 -37.44
C ARG A 115 29.86 -20.39 -38.68
N LYS A 116 29.58 -19.08 -38.61
CA LYS A 116 29.86 -18.13 -39.71
C LYS A 116 31.34 -18.08 -40.07
N LYS A 117 32.25 -18.13 -39.08
CA LYS A 117 33.70 -18.22 -39.34
C LYS A 117 34.10 -19.55 -39.99
N ALA A 118 33.52 -20.68 -39.56
CA ALA A 118 33.78 -21.99 -40.13
C ALA A 118 33.24 -22.13 -41.57
N GLU A 119 32.00 -21.68 -41.82
CA GLU A 119 31.36 -21.72 -43.15
C GLU A 119 31.98 -20.70 -44.12
N GLY A 120 32.32 -19.50 -43.65
CA GLY A 120 32.98 -18.46 -44.46
C GLY A 120 34.43 -18.81 -44.80
N GLY A 121 35.17 -19.39 -43.86
CA GLY A 121 36.54 -19.84 -44.07
C GLY A 121 36.66 -20.97 -45.09
N ASN A 122 35.69 -21.90 -45.14
CA ASN A 122 35.77 -23.05 -46.05
C ASN A 122 35.43 -22.69 -47.51
N ARG A 123 34.48 -21.76 -47.73
CA ARG A 123 34.12 -21.28 -49.08
C ARG A 123 35.19 -20.34 -49.67
N ASP A 124 35.68 -19.37 -48.90
CA ASP A 124 36.75 -18.48 -49.37
C ASP A 124 38.08 -19.22 -49.57
N SER A 125 38.34 -20.28 -48.78
CA SER A 125 39.54 -21.12 -48.93
C SER A 125 39.54 -21.90 -50.25
N MET A 126 38.42 -22.54 -50.64
CA MET A 126 38.34 -23.28 -51.90
C MET A 126 38.52 -22.36 -53.12
N TYR A 127 37.86 -21.19 -53.14
CA TYR A 127 38.01 -20.22 -54.23
C TYR A 127 39.42 -19.62 -54.28
N LYS A 128 40.03 -19.25 -53.15
CA LYS A 128 41.42 -18.76 -53.12
C LYS A 128 42.42 -19.82 -53.57
N ARG A 129 42.25 -21.08 -53.16
CA ARG A 129 43.14 -22.19 -53.56
C ARG A 129 43.04 -22.48 -55.05
N LEU A 130 41.83 -22.48 -55.61
CA LEU A 130 41.65 -22.70 -57.06
C LEU A 130 42.16 -21.51 -57.87
N SER A 131 41.89 -20.28 -57.42
CA SER A 131 42.36 -19.04 -58.06
C SER A 131 43.89 -18.94 -58.11
N ALA A 132 44.59 -19.38 -57.06
CA ALA A 132 46.06 -19.38 -57.01
C ALA A 132 46.72 -20.29 -58.07
N HIS A 133 46.01 -21.26 -58.64
CA HIS A 133 46.52 -22.17 -59.68
C HIS A 133 46.07 -21.81 -61.10
N ILE A 134 45.27 -20.77 -61.28
CA ILE A 134 44.90 -20.26 -62.61
C ILE A 134 46.13 -19.79 -63.44
N PRO A 135 47.17 -19.14 -62.85
CA PRO A 135 48.34 -18.70 -63.62
C PRO A 135 49.26 -19.83 -64.11
N THR A 136 49.10 -21.05 -63.61
CA THR A 136 49.95 -22.21 -63.98
C THR A 136 49.40 -23.02 -65.17
N LEU A 137 48.31 -22.56 -65.77
CA LEU A 137 47.72 -23.18 -66.95
C LEU A 137 48.45 -22.73 -68.24
N PRO A 138 48.41 -23.51 -69.32
CA PRO A 138 48.94 -23.10 -70.63
C PRO A 138 48.34 -21.76 -71.08
N GLU A 139 49.14 -20.90 -71.72
CA GLU A 139 48.77 -19.50 -72.05
C GLU A 139 47.43 -19.39 -72.81
N ASP A 140 47.14 -20.31 -73.74
CA ASP A 140 45.91 -20.31 -74.55
C ASP A 140 44.61 -20.47 -73.75
N LEU A 141 44.67 -21.06 -72.54
CA LEU A 141 43.50 -21.23 -71.66
C LEU A 141 43.42 -20.18 -70.55
N THR A 142 44.50 -19.45 -70.30
CA THR A 142 44.64 -18.64 -69.09
C THR A 142 43.77 -17.39 -69.13
N ASP A 143 43.68 -16.74 -70.29
CA ASP A 143 42.89 -15.50 -70.43
C ASP A 143 41.38 -15.74 -70.40
N VAL A 144 40.92 -16.81 -71.04
CA VAL A 144 39.49 -17.19 -71.02
C VAL A 144 39.04 -17.55 -69.60
N VAL A 145 39.87 -18.28 -68.87
CA VAL A 145 39.57 -18.70 -67.49
C VAL A 145 39.66 -17.50 -66.53
N ARG A 146 40.61 -16.59 -66.72
CA ARG A 146 40.74 -15.35 -65.91
C ARG A 146 39.57 -14.40 -66.09
N GLU A 147 39.10 -14.21 -67.33
CA GLU A 147 37.92 -13.38 -67.61
C GLU A 147 36.65 -14.00 -66.99
N THR A 148 36.50 -15.32 -67.13
CA THR A 148 35.36 -16.07 -66.56
C THR A 148 35.36 -15.99 -65.02
N ALA A 149 36.53 -16.15 -64.38
CA ALA A 149 36.66 -16.00 -62.93
C ALA A 149 36.27 -14.60 -62.45
N SER A 150 36.72 -13.55 -63.16
CA SER A 150 36.42 -12.15 -62.81
C SER A 150 34.92 -11.82 -62.94
N ARG A 151 34.25 -12.35 -63.98
CA ARG A 151 32.80 -12.18 -64.17
C ARG A 151 32.00 -12.90 -63.08
N VAL A 152 32.39 -14.13 -62.72
CA VAL A 152 31.74 -14.90 -61.64
C VAL A 152 31.92 -14.21 -60.29
N GLU A 153 33.10 -13.67 -60.00
CA GLU A 153 33.36 -12.92 -58.77
C GLU A 153 32.49 -11.65 -58.68
N SER A 154 32.32 -10.91 -59.78
CA SER A 154 31.42 -9.74 -59.84
C SER A 154 29.94 -10.10 -59.65
N MET A 155 29.49 -11.26 -60.13
CA MET A 155 28.12 -11.72 -59.91
C MET A 155 27.89 -12.16 -58.45
N MET A 156 28.88 -12.81 -57.84
CA MET A 156 28.80 -13.26 -56.45
C MET A 156 28.86 -12.11 -55.44
N SER A 157 29.63 -11.05 -55.73
CA SER A 157 29.65 -9.84 -54.90
C SER A 157 28.30 -9.12 -54.92
N HIS A 158 27.64 -9.04 -56.09
CA HIS A 158 26.31 -8.48 -56.22
C HIS A 158 25.25 -9.27 -55.45
N ALA A 159 25.30 -10.60 -55.48
CA ALA A 159 24.38 -11.47 -54.75
C ALA A 159 24.59 -11.45 -53.22
N ARG A 160 25.80 -11.14 -52.74
CA ARG A 160 26.07 -10.95 -51.30
C ARG A 160 25.48 -9.64 -50.78
N HIS A 161 25.48 -8.57 -51.58
CA HIS A 161 24.88 -7.29 -51.20
C HIS A 161 23.35 -7.30 -51.22
N SER A 162 22.71 -8.00 -52.16
CA SER A 162 21.24 -8.07 -52.22
C SER A 162 20.59 -8.81 -51.05
N ASN A 163 21.34 -9.69 -50.36
CA ASN A 163 20.83 -10.47 -49.23
C ASN A 163 20.95 -9.73 -47.87
N ALA A 164 21.56 -8.54 -47.84
CA ALA A 164 21.75 -7.75 -46.62
C ALA A 164 20.61 -6.74 -46.34
N GLU A 165 19.74 -6.46 -47.32
CA GLU A 165 18.70 -5.41 -47.22
C GLU A 165 17.33 -5.87 -46.69
N ASN A 166 17.17 -7.11 -46.22
CA ASN A 166 15.87 -7.58 -45.70
C ASN A 166 15.93 -8.08 -44.25
N PRO A 167 15.90 -7.17 -43.24
CA PRO A 167 15.66 -7.57 -41.86
C PRO A 167 14.16 -7.80 -41.66
N LYS A 168 13.76 -9.07 -41.57
CA LYS A 168 12.41 -9.49 -41.22
C LYS A 168 12.01 -8.88 -39.87
N THR A 169 10.96 -8.06 -39.90
CA THR A 169 10.17 -7.62 -38.76
C THR A 169 9.39 -8.80 -38.19
N ASN A 170 9.63 -9.12 -36.92
CA ASN A 170 8.65 -9.68 -36.00
C ASN A 170 9.11 -9.41 -34.56
#